data_AF-A0ABD0SPM9-F1
#
_entry.id   AF-A0ABD0SPM9-F1
#
_cell.length_a   1.000
_cell.length_b   1.000
_cell.length_c   1.000
_cell.angle_alpha   90.00
_cell.angle_beta   90.00
_cell.angle_gamma   90.00
#
_symmetry.space_group_name_H-M   'P 1'
#
loop_
_entity.id
_entity.type
_entity.pdbx_description
1 polymer ?
#
loop_
_entity_poly.entity_id
_entity_poly.type
_entity_poly.pdbx_seq_one_letter_code
_entity_poly.pdbx_strand_id
1 'polypeptide(L)'
;MCEDKEEVRGAGAPASPQRLCWARRPPAPLPDTRGLCCAKLLRKNGKPKKVLLFPEEGWARSASSSYWTLQPCWWRRTRCKVVEVAGTRRHSTHARMVVSGGNAVHIVGTFKHLGTDADFKLYLTTNVTQADFNMGYTMTGTLERGSRSTNSFQMTHFAVLRRCDHENHHLKNS
;
A
#
# COMPACT_ATOMS: atom_id res chain seq x y z
N MET A 1 -18.95 14.22 87.35
CA MET A 1 -17.65 13.60 87.65
C MET A 1 -17.03 13.15 86.35
N CYS A 2 -15.74 13.45 86.19
CA CYS A 2 -14.75 12.90 85.25
C CYS A 2 -14.88 11.36 85.07
N GLU A 3 -14.40 10.66 84.03
CA GLU A 3 -13.21 10.82 83.18
C GLU A 3 -13.31 9.84 81.98
N ASP A 4 -12.70 10.24 80.85
CA ASP A 4 -11.91 9.49 79.85
C ASP A 4 -12.28 8.06 79.38
N LYS A 5 -12.30 7.85 78.04
CA LYS A 5 -11.09 7.35 77.30
C LYS A 5 -11.30 7.27 75.77
N GLU A 6 -10.34 7.85 75.04
CA GLU A 6 -10.08 7.76 73.59
C GLU A 6 -9.82 6.34 73.05
N GLU A 7 -10.21 6.11 71.78
CA GLU A 7 -9.38 5.50 70.71
C GLU A 7 -10.08 5.80 69.35
N VAL A 8 -9.71 6.77 68.50
CA VAL A 8 -8.52 7.00 67.67
C VAL A 8 -8.42 6.13 66.40
N ARG A 9 -8.57 6.83 65.25
CA ARG A 9 -8.11 6.57 63.86
C ARG A 9 -8.95 5.60 63.01
N GLY A 10 -9.25 5.89 61.74
CA GLY A 10 -8.47 6.69 60.79
C GLY A 10 -9.30 7.48 59.78
N ALA A 11 -8.69 8.57 59.33
CA ALA A 11 -9.22 9.59 58.45
C ALA A 11 -9.65 9.04 57.08
N GLY A 12 -10.87 9.37 56.67
CA GLY A 12 -11.28 9.33 55.27
C GLY A 12 -10.58 10.45 54.50
N ALA A 13 -9.60 10.10 53.67
CA ALA A 13 -9.00 11.02 52.72
C ALA A 13 -10.01 11.38 51.61
N PRO A 14 -10.05 12.62 51.12
CA PRO A 14 -10.94 13.00 50.03
C PRO A 14 -10.48 12.33 48.72
N ALA A 15 -11.45 11.79 47.98
CA ALA A 15 -11.22 11.14 46.69
C ALA A 15 -10.48 12.07 45.72
N SER A 16 -9.33 11.61 45.22
CA SER A 16 -8.58 12.28 44.16
C SER A 16 -9.44 12.40 42.90
N PRO A 17 -9.45 13.54 42.18
CA PRO A 17 -10.18 13.64 40.94
C PRO A 17 -9.57 12.67 39.93
N GLN A 18 -10.37 11.71 39.47
CA GLN A 18 -10.00 10.81 38.38
C GLN A 18 -9.60 11.69 37.19
N ARG A 19 -8.31 11.64 36.83
CA ARG A 19 -7.84 12.19 35.56
C ARG A 19 -8.63 11.48 34.48
N LEU A 20 -9.54 12.20 33.84
CA LEU A 20 -10.13 11.81 32.58
C LEU A 20 -8.97 11.51 31.63
N CYS A 21 -8.71 10.22 31.43
CA CYS A 21 -7.82 9.72 30.41
C CYS A 21 -8.38 10.24 29.09
N TRP A 22 -7.83 11.33 28.56
CA TRP A 22 -8.15 11.77 27.22
C TRP A 22 -7.91 10.56 26.31
N ALA A 23 -9.01 10.00 25.79
CA ALA A 23 -8.97 9.00 24.74
C ALA A 23 -7.96 9.51 23.70
N ARG A 24 -7.00 8.65 23.32
CA ARG A 24 -5.99 8.95 22.30
C ARG A 24 -6.64 9.80 21.22
N ARG A 25 -6.12 11.01 20.98
CA ARG A 25 -6.60 11.86 19.88
C ARG A 25 -6.75 10.96 18.65
N PRO A 26 -7.89 11.01 17.94
CA PRO A 26 -8.00 10.30 16.67
C PRO A 26 -6.77 10.64 15.84
N PRO A 27 -6.09 9.65 15.22
CA PRO A 27 -5.00 9.97 14.33
C PRO A 27 -5.48 11.00 13.32
N ALA A 28 -4.67 12.05 13.10
CA ALA A 28 -5.04 13.14 12.21
C ALA A 28 -5.51 12.55 10.86
N PRO A 29 -6.56 13.14 10.23
CA PRO A 29 -7.02 12.70 8.92
C PRO A 29 -5.83 12.60 7.97
N LEU A 30 -5.63 11.41 7.43
CA LEU A 30 -4.47 11.16 6.60
C LEU A 30 -4.54 12.05 5.35
N PRO A 31 -3.40 12.58 4.87
CA PRO A 31 -3.39 13.50 3.75
C PRO A 31 -4.07 12.87 2.53
N ASP A 32 -4.95 13.62 1.89
CA ASP A 32 -5.57 13.18 0.65
C ASP A 32 -4.51 13.09 -0.46
N THR A 33 -4.33 11.89 -1.00
CA THR A 33 -3.35 11.61 -2.04
C THR A 33 -3.96 11.59 -3.44
N ARG A 34 -5.28 11.77 -3.56
CA ARG A 34 -5.99 11.73 -4.83
C ARG A 34 -5.52 12.87 -5.74
N GLY A 35 -5.34 12.56 -7.02
CA GLY A 35 -4.86 13.52 -8.02
C GLY A 35 -3.40 13.98 -7.86
N LEU A 36 -2.67 13.52 -6.84
CA LEU A 36 -1.24 13.82 -6.69
C LEU A 36 -0.42 13.14 -7.78
N CYS A 37 0.81 13.64 -7.99
CA CYS A 37 1.68 13.07 -9.01
C CYS A 37 2.11 11.62 -8.67
N CYS A 38 1.79 10.66 -9.54
CA CYS A 38 2.14 9.24 -9.40
C CYS A 38 3.64 9.03 -9.17
N ALA A 39 4.47 9.68 -9.98
CA ALA A 39 5.93 9.55 -9.87
C ALA A 39 6.46 10.07 -8.54
N LYS A 40 5.85 11.13 -7.99
CA LYS A 40 6.22 11.68 -6.67
C LYS A 40 5.87 10.70 -5.56
N LEU A 41 4.69 10.08 -5.61
CA LEU A 41 4.26 9.09 -4.63
C LEU A 41 5.10 7.81 -4.67
N LEU A 42 5.37 7.28 -5.87
CA LEU A 42 6.19 6.07 -6.04
C LEU A 42 7.63 6.27 -5.53
N ARG A 43 8.18 7.48 -5.64
CA ARG A 43 9.53 7.81 -5.20
C ARG A 43 9.61 8.27 -3.75
N LYS A 44 8.47 8.52 -3.10
CA LYS A 44 8.43 8.98 -1.71
C LYS A 44 9.18 7.99 -0.82
N ASN A 45 10.21 8.50 -0.14
CA ASN A 45 11.09 7.78 0.79
C ASN A 45 12.05 6.76 0.15
N GLY A 46 12.13 6.68 -1.19
CA GLY A 46 13.06 5.79 -1.91
C GLY A 46 12.85 4.28 -1.72
N LYS A 47 11.90 3.87 -0.87
CA LYS A 47 11.59 2.46 -0.58
C LYS A 47 10.76 1.84 -1.72
N PRO A 48 10.96 0.55 -2.03
CA PRO A 48 10.08 -0.19 -2.93
C PRO A 48 8.62 -0.08 -2.47
N LYS A 49 7.70 0.10 -3.42
CA LYS A 49 6.27 0.16 -3.17
C LYS A 49 5.62 -1.16 -3.50
N LYS A 50 4.86 -1.72 -2.56
CA LYS A 50 4.09 -2.94 -2.75
C LYS A 50 2.79 -2.64 -3.49
N VAL A 51 2.62 -3.26 -4.64
CA VAL A 51 1.40 -3.26 -5.44
C VAL A 51 0.75 -4.63 -5.27
N LEU A 52 -0.45 -4.64 -4.70
CA LEU A 52 -1.26 -5.83 -4.55
C LEU A 52 -1.97 -6.10 -5.88
N LEU A 53 -1.96 -7.35 -6.32
CA LEU A 53 -2.63 -7.77 -7.54
C LEU A 53 -3.80 -8.68 -7.17
N PHE A 54 -4.98 -8.34 -7.65
CA PHE A 54 -6.20 -9.11 -7.50
C PHE A 54 -6.60 -9.64 -8.87
N PRO A 55 -6.70 -10.95 -9.07
CA PRO A 55 -7.02 -11.52 -10.37
C PRO A 55 -8.38 -11.02 -10.85
N GLU A 56 -8.49 -10.78 -12.16
CA GLU A 56 -9.77 -10.52 -12.80
C GLU A 56 -10.61 -11.82 -12.83
N GLU A 57 -11.92 -11.70 -12.65
CA GLU A 57 -12.88 -12.80 -12.77
C GLU A 57 -12.80 -13.41 -14.18
N GLY A 58 -12.15 -14.57 -14.31
CA GLY A 58 -11.93 -15.27 -15.59
C GLY A 58 -10.47 -15.64 -15.88
N TRP A 59 -9.49 -15.08 -15.18
CA TRP A 59 -8.08 -15.42 -15.39
C TRP A 59 -7.67 -16.70 -14.63
N ALA A 60 -7.77 -17.86 -15.29
CA ALA A 60 -7.54 -19.19 -14.69
C ALA A 60 -6.06 -19.59 -14.51
N ARG A 61 -5.18 -18.66 -14.16
CA ARG A 61 -3.84 -18.99 -13.66
C ARG A 61 -3.71 -18.55 -12.21
N SER A 62 -4.14 -19.45 -11.32
CA SER A 62 -3.80 -19.50 -9.90
C SER A 62 -3.85 -18.14 -9.20
N ALA A 63 -4.93 -17.88 -8.47
CA ALA A 63 -5.06 -16.80 -7.49
C ALA A 63 -4.08 -16.94 -6.30
N SER A 64 -2.81 -17.26 -6.56
CA SER A 64 -1.75 -17.06 -5.58
C SER A 64 -1.70 -15.56 -5.34
N SER A 65 -1.88 -15.16 -4.08
CA SER A 65 -1.65 -13.78 -3.63
C SER A 65 -0.29 -13.34 -4.12
N SER A 66 -0.28 -12.65 -5.27
CA SER A 66 0.93 -12.17 -5.92
C SER A 66 0.96 -10.67 -5.74
N TYR A 67 2.12 -10.17 -5.35
CA TYR A 67 2.32 -8.74 -5.26
C TYR A 67 3.57 -8.40 -6.01
N TRP A 68 3.58 -7.19 -6.54
CA TRP A 68 4.74 -6.63 -7.18
C TRP A 68 5.37 -5.59 -6.28
N THR A 69 6.69 -5.51 -6.28
CA THR A 69 7.38 -4.35 -5.71
C THR A 69 7.90 -3.48 -6.82
N LEU A 70 7.53 -2.21 -6.79
CA LEU A 70 8.01 -1.18 -7.69
C LEU A 70 9.08 -0.35 -6.99
N GLN A 71 10.30 -0.39 -7.51
CA GLN A 71 11.40 0.42 -7.01
C GLN A 71 11.89 1.35 -8.14
N PRO A 72 11.47 2.62 -8.14
CA PRO A 72 11.99 3.61 -9.07
C PRO A 72 13.52 3.71 -8.96
N CYS A 73 14.22 3.74 -10.08
CA CYS A 73 15.66 3.95 -10.07
C CYS A 73 15.96 5.43 -9.79
N TRP A 74 16.76 5.73 -8.76
CA TRP A 74 17.03 7.12 -8.36
C TRP A 74 17.84 7.89 -9.42
N TRP A 75 18.76 7.21 -10.13
CA TRP A 75 19.56 7.79 -11.22
C TRP A 75 18.85 7.76 -12.59
N ARG A 76 17.85 6.91 -12.79
CA ARG A 76 17.11 6.77 -14.07
C ARG A 76 15.62 6.91 -13.83
N ARG A 77 15.13 8.16 -13.89
CA ARG A 77 13.72 8.51 -13.64
C ARG A 77 12.72 7.77 -14.55
N THR A 78 13.14 7.31 -15.72
CA THR A 78 12.31 6.57 -16.68
C THR A 78 12.39 5.05 -16.52
N ARG A 79 13.14 4.54 -15.53
CA ARG A 79 13.24 3.11 -15.24
C ARG A 79 12.80 2.79 -13.81
N CYS A 80 12.20 1.61 -13.69
CA CYS A 80 11.74 1.06 -12.42
C CYS A 80 12.17 -0.40 -12.35
N LYS A 81 12.74 -0.84 -11.23
CA LYS A 81 12.90 -2.26 -10.96
C LYS A 81 11.55 -2.79 -10.50
N VAL A 82 11.07 -3.81 -11.18
CA VAL A 82 9.84 -4.53 -10.86
C VAL A 82 10.23 -5.90 -10.37
N VAL A 83 9.71 -6.29 -9.21
CA VAL A 83 9.89 -7.64 -8.67
C VAL A 83 8.51 -8.24 -8.46
N GLU A 84 8.24 -9.32 -9.17
CA GLU A 84 7.07 -10.16 -8.95
C GLU A 84 7.37 -11.17 -7.84
N VAL A 85 6.46 -11.25 -6.87
CA VAL A 85 6.50 -12.23 -5.79
C VAL A 85 5.21 -13.04 -5.85
N ALA A 86 5.33 -14.35 -6.10
CA ALA A 86 4.22 -15.29 -6.14
C ALA A 86 4.60 -16.56 -5.36
N GLY A 87 4.05 -16.70 -4.15
CA GLY A 87 4.48 -17.75 -3.21
C GLY A 87 5.98 -17.66 -2.91
N THR A 88 6.72 -18.73 -3.18
CA THR A 88 8.19 -18.78 -3.01
C THR A 88 8.96 -18.23 -4.21
N ARG A 89 8.30 -18.01 -5.35
CA ARG A 89 8.94 -17.56 -6.58
C ARG A 89 9.11 -16.05 -6.58
N ARG A 90 10.30 -15.61 -7.01
CA ARG A 90 10.64 -14.20 -7.17
C ARG A 90 11.28 -13.97 -8.52
N HIS A 91 10.67 -13.13 -9.35
CA HIS A 91 11.19 -12.74 -10.65
C HIS A 91 11.42 -11.24 -10.67
N SER A 92 12.56 -10.78 -11.18
CA SER A 92 12.87 -9.35 -11.25
C SER A 92 13.20 -8.91 -12.67
N THR A 93 12.85 -7.67 -12.98
CA THR A 93 13.14 -7.05 -14.28
C THR A 93 13.24 -5.54 -14.14
N HIS A 94 13.85 -4.90 -15.13
CA HIS A 94 13.85 -3.45 -15.27
C HIS A 94 12.83 -3.05 -16.33
N ALA A 95 11.83 -2.30 -15.91
CA ALA A 95 10.75 -1.81 -16.76
C ALA A 95 10.92 -0.32 -17.06
N ARG A 96 10.35 0.11 -18.19
CA ARG A 96 10.20 1.52 -18.54
C ARG A 96 9.00 2.08 -17.80
N MET A 97 9.21 3.22 -17.13
CA MET A 97 8.17 3.99 -16.45
C MET A 97 7.86 5.24 -17.29
N VAL A 98 6.59 5.43 -17.62
CA VAL A 98 6.07 6.56 -18.39
C VAL A 98 4.98 7.24 -17.58
N VAL A 99 5.20 8.50 -17.21
CA VAL A 99 4.19 9.29 -16.48
C VAL A 99 3.25 9.91 -17.50
N SER A 100 1.94 9.79 -17.26
CA SER A 100 0.89 10.37 -18.09
C SER A 100 0.03 11.30 -17.24
N GLY A 101 -0.23 12.52 -17.71
CA GLY A 101 -1.12 13.49 -17.04
C GLY A 101 -0.73 13.87 -15.59
N GLY A 102 0.48 13.52 -15.13
CA GLY A 102 0.93 13.69 -13.74
C GLY A 102 0.32 12.69 -12.76
N ASN A 103 -0.99 12.42 -12.86
CA ASN A 103 -1.79 11.55 -11.99
C ASN A 103 -1.84 10.07 -12.42
N ALA A 104 -1.19 9.70 -13.52
CA ALA A 104 -1.12 8.31 -13.98
C ALA A 104 0.31 7.91 -14.36
N VAL A 105 0.57 6.61 -14.33
CA VAL A 105 1.84 6.02 -14.73
C VAL A 105 1.64 4.67 -15.40
N HIS A 106 2.36 4.45 -16.49
CA HIS A 106 2.48 3.16 -17.16
C HIS A 106 3.86 2.59 -16.89
N ILE A 107 3.91 1.32 -16.50
CA ILE A 107 5.14 0.57 -16.29
C ILE A 107 5.11 -0.61 -17.25
N VAL A 108 6.00 -0.59 -18.23
CA VAL A 108 6.04 -1.55 -19.33
C VAL A 108 7.37 -2.28 -19.30
N GLY A 109 7.34 -3.61 -19.30
CA GLY A 109 8.54 -4.43 -19.22
C GLY A 109 8.30 -5.86 -19.63
N THR A 110 9.34 -6.66 -19.46
CA THR A 110 9.37 -8.07 -19.85
C THR A 110 10.06 -8.88 -18.77
N PHE A 111 9.45 -9.98 -18.32
CA PHE A 111 10.10 -10.97 -17.47
C PHE A 111 10.71 -12.07 -18.34
N LYS A 112 12.02 -11.96 -18.59
CA LYS A 112 12.77 -12.86 -19.50
C LYS A 112 12.63 -14.35 -19.17
N HIS A 113 12.29 -14.70 -17.93
CA HIS A 113 12.23 -16.09 -17.46
C HIS A 113 10.83 -16.70 -17.46
N LEU A 114 9.79 -15.98 -17.89
CA LEU A 114 8.42 -16.50 -17.90
C LEU A 114 8.04 -17.27 -19.19
N GLY A 115 8.86 -17.21 -20.24
CA GLY A 115 8.59 -17.89 -21.51
C GLY A 115 7.42 -17.24 -22.27
N THR A 116 6.19 -17.72 -22.03
CA THR A 116 4.95 -17.18 -22.61
C THR A 116 4.43 -16.01 -21.77
N ASP A 117 3.79 -15.03 -22.42
CA ASP A 117 3.21 -13.83 -21.77
C ASP A 117 4.20 -13.08 -20.86
N ALA A 118 5.46 -13.07 -21.28
CA ALA A 118 6.55 -12.45 -20.55
C ALA A 118 6.42 -10.93 -20.50
N ASP A 119 5.75 -10.31 -21.48
CA ASP A 119 5.54 -8.88 -21.53
C ASP A 119 4.36 -8.45 -20.66
N PHE A 120 4.48 -7.26 -20.10
CA PHE A 120 3.44 -6.69 -19.26
C PHE A 120 3.30 -5.19 -19.43
N LYS A 121 2.09 -4.71 -19.14
CA LYS A 121 1.77 -3.30 -18.99
C LYS A 121 1.00 -3.13 -17.69
N LEU A 122 1.61 -2.41 -16.74
CA LEU A 122 0.97 -2.02 -15.51
C LEU A 122 0.55 -0.56 -15.62
N TYR A 123 -0.73 -0.29 -15.45
CA TYR A 123 -1.30 1.04 -15.32
C TYR A 123 -1.61 1.31 -13.84
N LEU A 124 -1.23 2.49 -13.35
CA LEU A 124 -1.62 2.97 -12.02
C LEU A 124 -1.97 4.45 -12.07
N THR A 125 -3.02 4.83 -11.34
CA THR A 125 -3.52 6.20 -11.25
C THR A 125 -3.80 6.60 -9.80
N THR A 126 -3.61 7.88 -9.50
CA THR A 126 -4.03 8.53 -8.24
C THR A 126 -5.46 9.07 -8.32
N ASN A 127 -6.13 8.97 -9.47
CA ASN A 127 -7.57 9.22 -9.58
C ASN A 127 -8.33 8.01 -9.03
N VAL A 128 -8.29 7.87 -7.71
CA VAL A 128 -8.87 6.76 -6.97
C VAL A 128 -10.31 7.10 -6.59
N THR A 129 -11.21 6.13 -6.68
CA THR A 129 -12.61 6.30 -6.30
C THR A 129 -12.74 6.57 -4.79
N GLN A 130 -13.86 7.15 -4.34
CA GLN A 130 -14.08 7.36 -2.90
C GLN A 130 -14.09 6.03 -2.13
N ALA A 131 -14.65 4.97 -2.72
CA ALA A 131 -14.68 3.64 -2.11
C ALA A 131 -13.26 3.07 -1.91
N ASP A 132 -12.42 3.11 -2.95
CA ASP A 132 -11.04 2.65 -2.88
C ASP A 132 -10.19 3.47 -1.91
N PHE A 133 -10.43 4.78 -1.87
CA PHE A 133 -9.78 5.66 -0.91
C PHE A 133 -10.16 5.32 0.53
N ASN A 134 -11.44 5.03 0.78
CA ASN A 134 -11.95 4.59 2.08
C ASN A 134 -11.37 3.22 2.49
N MET A 135 -11.06 2.35 1.52
CA MET A 135 -10.34 1.08 1.74
C MET A 135 -8.83 1.26 2.00
N GLY A 136 -8.33 2.50 1.96
CA GLY A 136 -6.93 2.81 2.26
C GLY A 136 -5.98 2.67 1.06
N TYR A 137 -6.49 2.74 -0.17
CA TYR A 137 -5.66 2.77 -1.38
C TYR A 137 -5.29 4.20 -1.77
N THR A 138 -4.04 4.39 -2.21
CA THR A 138 -3.54 5.66 -2.75
C THR A 138 -3.40 5.65 -4.26
N MET A 139 -3.31 4.47 -4.88
CA MET A 139 -3.31 4.29 -6.32
C MET A 139 -4.05 3.01 -6.68
N THR A 140 -4.75 3.02 -7.80
CA THR A 140 -5.45 1.87 -8.37
C THR A 140 -5.14 1.76 -9.86
N GLY A 141 -5.43 0.63 -10.47
CA GLY A 141 -5.23 0.43 -11.90
C GLY A 141 -5.28 -1.04 -12.29
N THR A 142 -4.60 -1.39 -13.37
CA THR A 142 -4.75 -2.68 -14.03
C THR A 142 -3.39 -3.21 -14.49
N LEU A 143 -3.29 -4.54 -14.51
CA LEU A 143 -2.16 -5.26 -15.04
C LEU A 143 -2.59 -6.09 -16.24
N GLU A 144 -1.96 -5.79 -17.37
CA GLU A 144 -2.08 -6.57 -18.59
C GLU A 144 -0.82 -7.43 -18.77
N ARG A 145 -1.02 -8.68 -19.19
CA ARG A 145 0.04 -9.61 -19.59
C ARG A 145 -0.15 -10.00 -21.05
N GLY A 146 0.94 -10.38 -21.72
CA GLY A 146 0.87 -10.88 -23.07
C GLY A 146 2.18 -10.75 -23.83
N SER A 147 2.08 -10.39 -25.10
CA SER A 147 3.23 -10.30 -26.00
C SER A 147 3.24 -8.97 -26.74
N ARG A 148 4.38 -8.30 -26.67
CA ARG A 148 4.63 -7.05 -27.38
C ARG A 148 4.82 -7.25 -28.88
N SER A 149 5.32 -8.41 -29.32
CA SER A 149 5.54 -8.67 -30.75
C SER A 149 4.24 -8.81 -31.53
N THR A 150 3.23 -9.44 -30.92
CA THR A 150 1.89 -9.64 -31.48
C THR A 150 0.91 -8.56 -31.05
N ASN A 151 1.34 -7.62 -30.21
CA ASN A 151 0.50 -6.61 -29.55
C ASN A 151 -0.75 -7.20 -28.87
N SER A 152 -0.69 -8.45 -28.45
CA SER A 152 -1.78 -9.15 -27.77
C SER A 152 -1.57 -9.00 -26.27
N PHE A 153 -2.37 -8.15 -25.64
CA PHE A 153 -2.38 -7.94 -24.20
C PHE A 153 -3.78 -8.24 -23.68
N GLN A 154 -3.84 -8.98 -22.58
CA GLN A 154 -5.08 -9.27 -21.87
C GLN A 154 -4.97 -8.74 -20.46
N MET A 155 -6.05 -8.12 -19.97
CA MET A 155 -6.17 -7.77 -18.58
C MET A 155 -6.17 -9.06 -17.76
N THR A 156 -5.41 -9.05 -16.66
CA THR A 156 -5.24 -10.24 -15.82
C THR A 156 -5.52 -9.95 -14.35
N HIS A 157 -5.18 -8.74 -13.90
CA HIS A 157 -5.34 -8.35 -12.50
C HIS A 157 -5.75 -6.88 -12.39
N PHE A 158 -6.54 -6.59 -11.37
CA PHE A 158 -6.62 -5.27 -10.76
C PHE A 158 -5.38 -5.05 -9.89
N ALA A 159 -4.81 -3.85 -9.96
CA ALA A 159 -3.61 -3.48 -9.25
C ALA A 159 -3.90 -2.33 -8.28
N VAL A 160 -3.52 -2.49 -7.02
CA VAL A 160 -3.74 -1.44 -6.00
C VAL A 160 -2.50 -1.22 -5.13
N LEU A 161 -2.30 0.02 -4.70
CA LEU A 161 -1.20 0.42 -3.83
C LEU A 161 -1.79 1.02 -2.55
N ARG A 162 -1.45 0.43 -1.40
CA ARG A 162 -1.90 0.90 -0.08
C ARG A 162 -1.16 2.15 0.38
N ARG A 163 -1.84 2.97 1.17
CA ARG A 163 -1.24 4.16 1.79
C ARG A 163 -0.07 3.74 2.71
N CYS A 164 1.00 4.55 2.75
CA CYS A 164 2.26 4.22 3.42
C CYS A 164 2.12 4.00 4.95
N ASP A 165 1.10 4.57 5.58
CA ASP A 165 0.77 4.40 6.98
C ASP A 165 0.00 3.11 7.27
N HIS A 166 -0.75 2.59 6.29
CA HIS A 166 -1.50 1.34 6.40
C HIS A 166 -0.61 0.08 6.34
N GLU A 167 0.58 0.19 5.74
CA GLU A 167 1.59 -0.88 5.74
C GLU A 167 2.16 -1.12 7.15
N ASN A 168 2.34 -0.07 7.96
CA ASN A 168 2.91 -0.20 9.31
C ASN A 168 1.95 -0.88 10.30
N HIS A 169 0.64 -0.79 10.09
CA HIS A 169 -0.35 -1.45 10.94
C HIS A 169 -0.46 -2.95 10.64
N HIS A 170 -0.24 -3.38 9.40
CA HIS A 170 -0.35 -4.79 9.03
C HIS A 170 0.90 -5.61 9.39
N LEU A 171 2.08 -4.98 9.50
CA LEU A 171 3.31 -5.63 9.98
C LEU A 171 3.40 -5.74 11.52
N LYS A 172 2.62 -4.95 12.26
CA LYS A 172 2.59 -5.03 13.74
C LYS A 172 1.64 -6.10 14.28
N ASN A 173 0.74 -6.62 13.43
CA ASN A 173 -0.26 -7.62 13.78
C ASN A 173 -0.02 -8.98 13.11
N SER A 174 1.14 -9.19 12.48
CA SER A 174 1.55 -10.45 11.85
C SER A 174 2.79 -11.03 12.51
#